data_AF-A0A7C1XTK9-F1
#
_entry.id   AF-A0A7C1XTK9-F1
#
_cell.length_a   1.000
_cell.length_b   1.000
_cell.length_c   1.000
_cell.angle_alpha   90.00
_cell.angle_beta   90.00
_cell.angle_gamma   90.00
#
_symmetry.space_group_name_H-M   'P 1'
#
loop_
_entity.id
_entity.type
_entity.pdbx_description
1 polymer ?
#
loop_
_entity_poly.entity_id
_entity_poly.type
_entity_poly.pdbx_seq_one_letter_code
_entity_poly.pdbx_strand_id
1 'polypeptide(L)'
;MNARKTILSSAMALAMGGVSLSANAALTTSAVLNFDPGVGACAVSGTYPYNCSYGAVAMTGGSYFSMNGGPDPIFQNSSDAGYPFPTAPSGGGIHIGVAMPGPVGNHTGLVDDSESPQVDAPWMFFNNTGMHFVETPITVVNNDVNNDGGFTKTLDFSGWRVGWGNVNSINMGGDTANFTEDTTIATITCNLASCSNSSTYVLDYAAHVPLLDASGFGGVPYALHLVGTVSSVPVPAAAWLFGSGLLGLVGVARRRKNS
;
A
#
# COMPACT_ATOMS: atom_id res chain seq x y z
N MET A 1 45.02 -17.52 -46.05
CA MET A 1 44.57 -17.61 -44.64
C MET A 1 43.72 -16.38 -44.32
N ASN A 2 42.66 -16.53 -43.50
CA ASN A 2 41.85 -15.46 -42.87
C ASN A 2 40.48 -15.06 -43.46
N ALA A 3 39.74 -15.98 -44.10
CA ALA A 3 38.30 -15.76 -44.41
C ALA A 3 37.32 -16.41 -43.39
N ARG A 4 37.82 -17.08 -42.35
CA ARG A 4 36.99 -17.87 -41.41
C ARG A 4 36.59 -17.17 -40.10
N LYS A 5 37.01 -15.92 -39.86
CA LYS A 5 36.75 -15.23 -38.58
C LYS A 5 35.56 -14.27 -38.57
N THR A 6 34.95 -13.99 -39.72
CA THR A 6 33.92 -12.92 -39.84
C THR A 6 32.48 -13.44 -39.78
N ILE A 7 32.27 -14.76 -39.80
CA ILE A 7 30.91 -15.35 -39.91
C ILE A 7 30.28 -15.64 -38.52
N LEU A 8 31.05 -15.64 -37.43
CA LEU A 8 30.50 -15.92 -36.09
C LEU A 8 29.84 -14.71 -35.39
N SER A 9 30.07 -13.48 -35.83
CA SER A 9 29.52 -12.29 -35.15
C SER A 9 28.10 -11.90 -35.56
N SER A 10 27.59 -12.42 -36.68
CA SER A 10 26.24 -12.05 -37.16
C SER A 10 25.12 -12.96 -36.65
N ALA A 11 25.44 -14.12 -36.07
CA ALA A 11 24.44 -15.06 -35.56
C ALA A 11 23.90 -14.72 -34.16
N MET A 12 24.59 -13.87 -33.37
CA MET A 12 24.12 -13.46 -32.04
C MET A 12 23.15 -12.27 -32.07
N ALA A 13 23.07 -11.52 -33.18
CA ALA A 13 22.18 -10.37 -33.28
C ALA A 13 20.71 -10.75 -33.60
N LEU A 14 20.49 -11.90 -34.26
CA LEU A 14 19.14 -12.35 -34.63
C LEU A 14 18.41 -13.15 -33.54
N ALA A 15 19.11 -13.66 -32.53
CA ALA A 15 18.47 -14.38 -31.43
C ALA A 15 17.78 -13.47 -30.39
N MET A 16 17.90 -12.13 -30.54
CA MET A 16 17.25 -11.15 -29.65
C MET A 16 16.07 -10.42 -30.32
N GLY A 17 15.74 -10.73 -31.58
CA GLY A 17 14.64 -10.10 -32.30
C GLY A 17 13.32 -10.84 -32.10
N GLY A 18 12.45 -10.35 -31.21
CA GLY A 18 11.01 -10.54 -31.39
C GLY A 18 10.25 -11.38 -30.38
N VAL A 19 10.79 -11.68 -29.19
CA VAL A 19 9.91 -12.07 -28.08
C VAL A 19 9.30 -10.79 -27.51
N SER A 20 8.20 -10.33 -28.10
CA SER A 20 7.27 -9.47 -27.39
C SER A 20 6.67 -10.31 -26.28
N LEU A 21 7.41 -10.45 -25.18
CA LEU A 21 6.80 -10.74 -23.89
C LEU A 21 5.85 -9.57 -23.68
N SER A 22 4.56 -9.79 -23.92
CA SER A 22 3.53 -9.02 -23.26
C SER A 22 3.76 -9.24 -21.77
N ALA A 23 4.70 -8.46 -21.21
CA ALA A 23 4.89 -8.35 -19.80
C ALA A 23 3.57 -7.79 -19.31
N ASN A 24 2.68 -8.67 -18.84
CA ASN A 24 1.67 -8.30 -17.88
C ASN A 24 2.47 -7.72 -16.73
N ALA A 25 2.70 -6.41 -16.77
CA ALA A 25 3.46 -5.71 -15.77
C ALA A 25 2.61 -5.83 -14.52
N ALA A 26 2.82 -6.86 -13.71
CA ALA A 26 2.10 -7.06 -12.47
C ALA A 26 2.39 -5.87 -11.54
N LEU A 27 1.52 -5.66 -10.55
CA LEU A 27 1.84 -4.77 -9.44
C LEU A 27 3.20 -5.20 -8.88
N THR A 28 4.24 -4.39 -9.07
CA THR A 28 5.60 -4.81 -8.79
C THR A 28 5.83 -4.84 -7.27
N THR A 29 6.75 -5.69 -6.80
CA THR A 29 7.17 -5.77 -5.39
C THR A 29 7.93 -4.53 -4.89
N SER A 30 7.78 -3.41 -5.58
CA SER A 30 8.42 -2.12 -5.34
C SER A 30 7.48 -0.97 -5.74
N ALA A 31 6.21 -1.27 -5.96
CA ALA A 31 5.20 -0.26 -6.20
C ALA A 31 4.88 0.49 -4.90
N VAL A 32 4.57 1.76 -5.03
CA VAL A 32 3.97 2.58 -3.98
C VAL A 32 2.52 2.81 -4.34
N LEU A 33 1.62 2.48 -3.43
CA LEU A 33 0.21 2.84 -3.54
C LEU A 33 0.02 4.21 -2.90
N ASN A 34 -0.03 5.25 -3.73
CA ASN A 34 -0.37 6.59 -3.28
C ASN A 34 -1.89 6.70 -3.30
N PHE A 35 -2.47 7.22 -2.23
CA PHE A 35 -3.91 7.31 -2.10
C PHE A 35 -4.37 8.77 -2.00
N ASP A 36 -5.54 9.04 -2.57
CA ASP A 36 -6.16 10.35 -2.57
C ASP A 36 -6.69 10.66 -1.18
N PRO A 37 -6.51 11.90 -0.68
CA PRO A 37 -7.05 12.31 0.61
C PRO A 37 -8.54 12.03 0.73
N GLY A 38 -8.96 11.48 1.87
CA GLY A 38 -10.38 11.33 2.19
C GLY A 38 -11.12 12.68 2.18
N VAL A 39 -12.28 12.72 1.54
CA VAL A 39 -13.16 13.89 1.51
C VAL A 39 -14.37 13.63 2.39
N GLY A 40 -14.27 14.12 3.63
CA GLY A 40 -15.37 14.16 4.58
C GLY A 40 -16.04 15.53 4.65
N ALA A 41 -17.29 15.55 5.08
CA ALA A 41 -18.03 16.78 5.36
C ALA A 41 -18.81 16.64 6.66
N CYS A 42 -19.23 17.77 7.23
CA CYS A 42 -20.13 17.78 8.39
C CYS A 42 -21.59 17.63 7.95
N ALA A 43 -22.41 16.95 8.76
CA ALA A 43 -23.83 16.70 8.46
C ALA A 43 -24.67 17.97 8.35
N VAL A 44 -24.41 18.96 9.22
CA VAL A 44 -25.21 20.20 9.26
C VAL A 44 -24.32 21.43 9.18
N SER A 45 -23.33 21.54 10.08
CA SER A 45 -22.43 22.71 10.12
C SER A 45 -21.09 22.34 10.77
N GLY A 46 -20.09 23.20 10.59
CA GLY A 46 -18.73 22.98 11.11
C GLY A 46 -17.71 22.73 9.99
N THR A 47 -16.49 22.43 10.42
CA THR A 47 -15.33 22.10 9.60
C THR A 47 -14.90 20.68 9.96
N TYR A 48 -15.02 19.78 9.00
CA TYR A 48 -14.54 18.41 9.16
C TYR A 48 -13.00 18.42 9.23
N PRO A 49 -12.36 17.58 10.08
CA PRO A 49 -12.96 16.64 11.03
C PRO A 49 -13.27 17.20 12.43
N TYR A 50 -12.90 18.45 12.73
CA TYR A 50 -12.73 18.91 14.11
C TYR A 50 -14.01 19.39 14.83
N ASN A 51 -14.99 19.96 14.13
CA ASN A 51 -16.13 20.61 14.79
C ASN A 51 -17.46 20.43 14.06
N CYS A 52 -17.70 19.22 13.53
CA CYS A 52 -18.97 18.89 12.91
C CYS A 52 -20.15 18.88 13.90
N SER A 53 -21.03 19.86 13.75
CA SER A 53 -22.33 19.91 14.42
C SER A 53 -23.24 18.83 13.82
N TYR A 54 -23.75 17.95 14.69
CA TYR A 54 -24.59 16.79 14.34
C TYR A 54 -23.87 15.67 13.58
N GLY A 55 -22.55 15.54 13.78
CA GLY A 55 -21.75 14.44 13.23
C GLY A 55 -21.20 14.72 11.83
N ALA A 56 -20.37 13.80 11.35
CA ALA A 56 -19.87 13.81 9.97
C ALA A 56 -20.86 13.10 9.04
N VAL A 57 -20.94 13.52 7.77
CA VAL A 57 -21.57 12.69 6.73
C VAL A 57 -20.62 11.56 6.31
N ALA A 58 -21.17 10.55 5.65
CA ALA A 58 -20.39 9.55 4.94
C ALA A 58 -19.38 10.22 3.99
N MET A 59 -18.21 9.58 3.81
CA MET A 59 -17.19 10.08 2.88
C MET A 59 -17.78 10.19 1.49
N THR A 60 -17.67 11.37 0.88
CA THR A 60 -18.16 11.59 -0.49
C THR A 60 -17.17 11.16 -1.56
N GLY A 61 -15.93 10.83 -1.15
CA GLY A 61 -14.87 10.32 -2.00
C GLY A 61 -13.53 10.25 -1.28
N GLY A 62 -12.50 9.81 -2.00
CA GLY A 62 -11.15 9.67 -1.47
C GLY A 62 -10.99 8.45 -0.56
N SER A 63 -9.87 8.42 0.17
CA SER A 63 -9.48 7.27 0.98
C SER A 63 -9.85 7.44 2.45
N TYR A 64 -10.26 6.35 3.08
CA TYR A 64 -10.69 6.35 4.47
C TYR A 64 -10.50 4.99 5.13
N PHE A 65 -10.55 5.00 6.44
CA PHE A 65 -10.77 3.80 7.23
C PHE A 65 -11.91 4.04 8.22
N SER A 66 -12.50 2.97 8.73
CA SER A 66 -13.54 3.04 9.76
C SER A 66 -13.28 2.00 10.84
N MET A 67 -13.61 2.37 12.07
CA MET A 67 -13.74 1.46 13.19
C MET A 67 -15.21 1.49 13.62
N ASN A 68 -15.90 0.36 13.61
CA ASN A 68 -17.33 0.33 13.86
C ASN A 68 -17.77 -0.96 14.54
N GLY A 69 -18.88 -0.93 15.30
CA GLY A 69 -19.51 -2.09 15.94
C GLY A 69 -20.63 -2.75 15.14
N GLY A 70 -20.84 -2.39 13.87
CA GLY A 70 -21.85 -3.00 13.00
C GLY A 70 -21.40 -4.37 12.46
N PRO A 71 -22.32 -5.32 12.23
CA PRO A 71 -21.99 -6.69 11.80
C PRO A 71 -21.57 -6.80 10.33
N ASP A 72 -21.64 -5.72 9.55
CA ASP A 72 -21.30 -5.75 8.13
C ASP A 72 -19.91 -5.12 7.90
N PRO A 73 -18.88 -5.94 7.63
CA PRO A 73 -17.53 -5.44 7.33
C PRO A 73 -17.42 -4.86 5.92
N ILE A 74 -18.49 -4.92 5.12
CA ILE A 74 -18.51 -4.48 3.72
C ILE A 74 -19.08 -3.05 3.63
N PHE A 75 -18.34 -2.18 2.94
CA PHE A 75 -18.68 -0.79 2.64
C PHE A 75 -19.96 -0.66 1.79
N GLN A 76 -21.12 -0.88 2.39
CA GLN A 76 -22.35 -0.31 1.85
C GLN A 76 -22.43 1.12 2.37
N ASN A 77 -22.75 2.06 1.47
CA ASN A 77 -23.00 3.51 1.66
C ASN A 77 -24.05 3.87 2.72
N SER A 78 -24.07 3.12 3.81
CA SER A 78 -25.07 3.14 4.85
C SER A 78 -24.54 3.98 5.99
N SER A 79 -25.43 4.77 6.55
CA SER A 79 -25.32 5.52 7.79
C SER A 79 -24.83 4.71 9.00
N ASP A 80 -24.62 3.40 8.83
CA ASP A 80 -24.21 2.46 9.86
C ASP A 80 -22.71 2.17 9.81
N ALA A 81 -21.97 2.54 8.75
CA ALA A 81 -20.50 2.45 8.73
C ALA A 81 -19.93 3.51 9.68
N GLY A 82 -19.24 3.08 10.74
CA GLY A 82 -18.68 3.96 11.77
C GLY A 82 -17.85 5.09 11.18
N TYR A 83 -17.68 6.18 11.95
CA TYR A 83 -17.12 7.45 11.48
C TYR A 83 -15.87 7.24 10.61
N PRO A 84 -15.98 7.42 9.29
CA PRO A 84 -14.85 7.23 8.41
C PRO A 84 -13.84 8.35 8.68
N PHE A 85 -12.59 7.97 8.88
CA PHE A 85 -11.48 8.88 9.09
C PHE A 85 -10.78 9.12 7.75
N PRO A 86 -10.51 10.38 7.39
CA PRO A 86 -9.83 10.67 6.15
C PRO A 86 -8.39 10.20 6.28
N THR A 87 -7.90 9.40 5.34
CA THR A 87 -6.47 9.15 5.23
C THR A 87 -5.89 10.14 4.23
N ALA A 88 -4.78 10.79 4.58
CA ALA A 88 -4.05 11.68 3.68
C ALA A 88 -2.62 11.18 3.51
N PRO A 89 -2.02 11.23 2.31
CA PRO A 89 -0.65 10.79 2.10
C PRO A 89 0.32 11.82 2.71
N SER A 90 0.83 11.55 3.91
CA SER A 90 1.99 12.28 4.46
C SER A 90 3.18 11.36 4.76
N GLY A 91 2.97 10.04 4.81
CA GLY A 91 3.99 9.03 5.07
C GLY A 91 4.64 8.42 3.82
N GLY A 92 4.13 8.74 2.62
CA GLY A 92 4.65 8.21 1.36
C GLY A 92 3.84 7.06 0.76
N GLY A 93 2.70 6.69 1.35
CA GLY A 93 1.81 5.67 0.81
C GLY A 93 2.15 4.25 1.27
N ILE A 94 1.57 3.23 0.62
CA ILE A 94 1.88 1.83 0.93
C ILE A 94 2.96 1.31 0.00
N HIS A 95 4.11 0.93 0.54
CA HIS A 95 5.21 0.35 -0.22
C HIS A 95 5.06 -1.18 -0.32
N ILE A 96 4.67 -1.67 -1.49
CA ILE A 96 4.58 -3.12 -1.75
C ILE A 96 5.96 -3.75 -1.62
N GLY A 97 6.04 -4.89 -0.93
CA GLY A 97 7.28 -5.64 -0.73
C GLY A 97 8.22 -5.05 0.32
N VAL A 98 7.81 -4.01 1.04
CA VAL A 98 8.63 -3.34 2.07
C VAL A 98 7.87 -3.28 3.39
N ALA A 99 8.53 -3.69 4.47
CA ALA A 99 8.06 -3.41 5.83
C ALA A 99 8.38 -1.96 6.17
N MET A 100 7.41 -1.26 6.75
CA MET A 100 7.55 0.11 7.21
C MET A 100 7.62 0.10 8.74
N PRO A 101 8.63 0.72 9.34
CA PRO A 101 8.82 0.68 10.79
C PRO A 101 7.58 1.19 11.52
N GLY A 102 7.41 0.71 12.77
CA GLY A 102 6.30 1.11 13.62
C GLY A 102 6.20 2.63 13.80
N PRO A 103 5.01 3.13 14.19
CA PRO A 103 4.75 4.54 14.29
C PRO A 103 5.58 5.10 15.44
N VAL A 104 6.26 6.21 15.18
CA VAL A 104 6.94 6.98 16.22
C VAL A 104 6.04 8.16 16.58
N GLY A 105 5.77 8.34 17.86
CA GLY A 105 4.96 9.47 18.35
C GLY A 105 3.45 9.19 18.39
N ASN A 106 2.98 7.94 18.46
CA ASN A 106 1.58 7.71 18.86
C ASN A 106 1.43 8.00 20.35
N HIS A 107 0.53 8.89 20.73
CA HIS A 107 0.33 9.29 22.11
C HIS A 107 -1.13 9.56 22.42
N THR A 108 -1.42 9.79 23.70
CA THR A 108 -2.71 10.34 24.13
C THR A 108 -2.74 11.83 23.85
N GLY A 109 -3.90 12.36 23.44
CA GLY A 109 -4.08 13.76 23.09
C GLY A 109 -4.32 13.98 21.61
N LEU A 110 -4.25 15.26 21.23
CA LEU A 110 -4.38 15.72 19.85
C LEU A 110 -3.07 15.52 19.10
N VAL A 111 -3.14 15.39 17.78
CA VAL A 111 -1.96 15.42 16.90
C VAL A 111 -1.16 16.70 17.16
N ASP A 112 0.15 16.59 17.40
CA ASP A 112 1.00 17.71 17.84
C ASP A 112 2.35 17.88 17.10
N ASP A 113 2.50 17.24 15.94
CA ASP A 113 3.69 17.20 15.08
C ASP A 113 4.88 16.42 15.66
N SER A 114 4.71 15.76 16.82
CA SER A 114 5.69 14.78 17.32
C SER A 114 5.63 13.43 16.57
N GLU A 115 4.63 13.26 15.71
CA GLU A 115 4.39 12.05 14.93
C GLU A 115 5.35 11.90 13.74
N SER A 116 5.77 10.66 13.48
CA SER A 116 6.51 10.28 12.27
C SER A 116 5.78 9.17 11.52
N PRO A 117 4.68 9.50 10.82
CA PRO A 117 3.91 8.53 10.05
C PRO A 117 4.71 7.95 8.89
N GLN A 118 4.48 6.66 8.57
CA GLN A 118 5.09 5.98 7.42
C GLN A 118 4.12 5.68 6.28
N VAL A 119 2.80 5.73 6.53
CA VAL A 119 1.78 5.41 5.52
C VAL A 119 0.92 6.62 5.23
N ASP A 120 0.15 7.05 6.22
CA ASP A 120 -0.83 8.12 6.15
C ASP A 120 -0.62 9.16 7.24
N ALA A 121 -1.29 10.31 7.12
CA ALA A 121 -1.27 11.35 8.13
C ALA A 121 -1.77 10.83 9.48
N PRO A 122 -1.16 11.30 10.59
CA PRO A 122 -1.68 10.98 11.91
C PRO A 122 -3.12 11.45 12.01
N TRP A 123 -3.95 10.59 12.55
CA TRP A 123 -5.37 10.81 12.73
C TRP A 123 -5.70 10.76 14.22
N MET A 124 -6.90 11.21 14.58
CA MET A 124 -7.33 11.25 15.97
C MET A 124 -8.61 10.44 16.14
N PHE A 125 -8.63 9.58 17.15
CA PHE A 125 -9.81 8.82 17.56
C PHE A 125 -9.88 8.75 19.08
N PHE A 126 -11.05 9.08 19.66
CA PHE A 126 -11.25 9.22 21.11
C PHE A 126 -10.12 10.00 21.83
N ASN A 127 -9.72 11.15 21.25
CA ASN A 127 -8.68 12.03 21.80
C ASN A 127 -7.32 11.35 21.99
N ASN A 128 -7.01 10.39 21.12
CA ASN A 128 -5.71 9.74 21.01
C ASN A 128 -5.25 9.80 19.56
N THR A 129 -3.95 10.05 19.37
CA THR A 129 -3.31 10.01 18.06
C THR A 129 -3.15 8.56 17.60
N GLY A 130 -3.49 8.30 16.35
CA GLY A 130 -3.27 7.03 15.67
C GLY A 130 -2.60 7.17 14.31
N MET A 131 -1.94 6.10 13.87
CA MET A 131 -1.20 6.03 12.61
C MET A 131 -1.20 4.59 12.09
N HIS A 132 -1.24 4.41 10.76
CA HIS A 132 -1.06 3.10 10.13
C HIS A 132 0.40 2.80 9.82
N PHE A 133 0.76 1.52 9.84
CA PHE A 133 2.06 1.03 9.40
C PHE A 133 2.01 -0.43 8.96
N VAL A 134 3.12 -0.94 8.42
CA VAL A 134 3.24 -2.28 7.83
C VAL A 134 4.42 -3.00 8.46
N GLU A 135 4.15 -3.84 9.47
CA GLU A 135 5.19 -4.58 10.18
C GLU A 135 5.83 -5.68 9.33
N THR A 136 5.02 -6.36 8.50
CA THR A 136 5.48 -7.39 7.56
C THR A 136 5.14 -6.95 6.14
N PRO A 137 6.04 -7.12 5.15
CA PRO A 137 5.81 -6.61 3.80
C PRO A 137 4.48 -7.06 3.19
N ILE A 138 3.72 -6.13 2.63
CA ILE A 138 2.54 -6.44 1.82
C ILE A 138 3.01 -7.04 0.50
N THR A 139 2.51 -8.23 0.14
CA THR A 139 2.88 -8.93 -1.09
C THR A 139 1.65 -9.28 -1.92
N VAL A 140 1.84 -9.46 -3.24
CA VAL A 140 0.75 -9.89 -4.12
C VAL A 140 0.55 -11.40 -3.97
N VAL A 141 -0.67 -11.80 -3.58
CA VAL A 141 -1.04 -13.21 -3.38
C VAL A 141 -1.59 -13.81 -4.67
N ASN A 142 -2.54 -13.12 -5.31
CA ASN A 142 -3.08 -13.49 -6.61
C ASN A 142 -3.07 -12.29 -7.55
N ASN A 143 -2.57 -12.48 -8.77
CA ASN A 143 -2.49 -11.46 -9.80
C ASN A 143 -3.76 -11.34 -10.67
N ASP A 144 -4.70 -12.26 -10.54
CA ASP A 144 -5.98 -12.29 -11.24
C ASP A 144 -6.99 -13.17 -10.46
N VAL A 145 -7.82 -12.53 -9.63
CA VAL A 145 -8.68 -13.24 -8.65
C VAL A 145 -9.90 -13.90 -9.32
N ASN A 146 -10.36 -13.36 -10.43
CA ASN A 146 -11.64 -13.67 -11.07
C ASN A 146 -11.52 -13.93 -12.58
N ASN A 147 -10.30 -14.08 -13.11
CA ASN A 147 -10.00 -14.19 -14.54
C ASN A 147 -10.52 -12.98 -15.34
N ASP A 148 -10.48 -11.78 -14.76
CA ASP A 148 -10.88 -10.55 -15.45
C ASP A 148 -9.78 -9.99 -16.37
N GLY A 149 -8.66 -10.73 -16.50
CA GLY A 149 -7.50 -10.30 -17.24
C GLY A 149 -6.47 -9.59 -16.37
N GLY A 150 -6.62 -9.63 -15.05
CA GLY A 150 -5.67 -9.12 -14.07
C GLY A 150 -5.99 -7.74 -13.50
N PHE A 151 -7.17 -7.18 -13.77
CA PHE A 151 -7.61 -5.92 -13.16
C PHE A 151 -7.77 -6.06 -11.65
N THR A 152 -8.25 -7.23 -11.19
CA THR A 152 -8.44 -7.53 -9.77
C THR A 152 -7.33 -8.43 -9.24
N LYS A 153 -6.63 -7.95 -8.21
CA LYS A 153 -5.55 -8.66 -7.53
C LYS A 153 -5.85 -8.77 -6.04
N THR A 154 -5.21 -9.71 -5.36
CA THR A 154 -5.24 -9.80 -3.90
C THR A 154 -3.87 -9.56 -3.29
N LEU A 155 -3.85 -8.89 -2.14
CA LEU A 155 -2.66 -8.53 -1.39
C LEU A 155 -2.70 -9.17 -0.01
N ASP A 156 -1.56 -9.66 0.46
CA ASP A 156 -1.39 -10.13 1.83
C ASP A 156 -1.23 -8.92 2.77
N PHE A 157 -2.23 -8.69 3.60
CA PHE A 157 -2.29 -7.63 4.60
C PHE A 157 -2.01 -8.14 6.02
N SER A 158 -1.52 -9.37 6.20
CA SER A 158 -1.18 -9.94 7.51
C SER A 158 -0.19 -9.10 8.34
N GLY A 159 0.58 -8.23 7.69
CA GLY A 159 1.48 -7.26 8.30
C GLY A 159 0.88 -5.88 8.62
N TRP A 160 -0.39 -5.64 8.30
CA TRP A 160 -1.05 -4.34 8.53
C TRP A 160 -1.25 -4.08 10.02
N ARG A 161 -0.90 -2.88 10.48
CA ARG A 161 -0.94 -2.51 11.90
C ARG A 161 -1.41 -1.07 12.09
N VAL A 162 -1.88 -0.79 13.31
CA VAL A 162 -2.21 0.55 13.79
C VAL A 162 -1.47 0.81 15.10
N GLY A 163 -0.82 1.96 15.22
CA GLY A 163 -0.45 2.50 16.54
C GLY A 163 -1.53 3.48 16.98
N TRP A 164 -1.92 3.45 18.27
CA TRP A 164 -2.98 4.32 18.79
C TRP A 164 -2.86 4.54 20.31
N GLY A 165 -2.85 5.79 20.78
CA GLY A 165 -2.98 6.11 22.21
C GLY A 165 -1.93 5.47 23.14
N ASN A 166 -0.66 5.48 22.74
CA ASN A 166 0.47 4.76 23.37
C ASN A 166 0.48 3.23 23.20
N VAL A 167 -0.48 2.64 22.50
CA VAL A 167 -0.40 1.24 22.04
C VAL A 167 0.34 1.24 20.70
N ASN A 168 1.59 0.77 20.72
CA ASN A 168 2.50 0.91 19.57
C ASN A 168 2.15 0.01 18.39
N SER A 169 1.43 -1.08 18.62
CA SER A 169 1.07 -2.05 17.58
C SER A 169 -0.20 -2.78 17.96
N ILE A 170 -1.26 -2.49 17.22
CA ILE A 170 -2.52 -3.22 17.19
C ILE A 170 -2.52 -4.03 15.91
N ASN A 171 -2.70 -5.34 16.02
CA ASN A 171 -2.69 -6.24 14.87
C ASN A 171 -3.97 -6.09 14.05
N MET A 172 -3.91 -5.30 12.98
CA MET A 172 -4.99 -5.16 12.00
C MET A 172 -4.77 -6.05 10.77
N GLY A 173 -3.88 -7.05 10.85
CA GLY A 173 -3.62 -7.99 9.77
C GLY A 173 -4.61 -9.14 9.69
N GLY A 174 -5.62 -9.14 10.55
CA GLY A 174 -6.66 -10.16 10.69
C GLY A 174 -6.44 -11.07 11.90
N ASP A 175 -7.54 -11.45 12.54
CA ASP A 175 -7.61 -12.39 13.68
C ASP A 175 -8.44 -13.63 13.28
N THR A 176 -7.93 -14.37 12.30
CA THR A 176 -8.53 -15.61 11.73
C THR A 176 -8.91 -16.67 12.78
N ALA A 177 -8.29 -16.62 13.96
CA ALA A 177 -8.56 -17.56 15.05
C ALA A 177 -9.88 -17.26 15.76
N ASN A 178 -10.29 -15.99 15.80
CA ASN A 178 -11.49 -15.53 16.51
C ASN A 178 -12.59 -15.04 15.54
N PHE A 179 -12.22 -14.60 14.34
CA PHE A 179 -13.14 -14.08 13.31
C PHE A 179 -12.85 -14.78 11.98
N THR A 180 -13.78 -15.62 11.52
CA THR A 180 -13.61 -16.40 10.29
C THR A 180 -13.64 -15.54 9.02
N GLU A 181 -14.20 -14.34 9.13
CA GLU A 181 -14.29 -13.32 8.10
C GLU A 181 -12.96 -12.60 7.87
N ASP A 182 -12.07 -12.61 8.86
CA ASP A 182 -10.74 -12.03 8.74
C ASP A 182 -9.88 -12.94 7.87
N THR A 183 -9.70 -12.58 6.60
CA THR A 183 -8.94 -13.42 5.66
C THR A 183 -7.47 -13.07 5.56
N THR A 184 -7.05 -11.97 6.19
CA THR A 184 -5.73 -11.31 5.99
C THR A 184 -5.50 -10.81 4.55
N ILE A 185 -6.52 -10.84 3.69
CA ILE A 185 -6.40 -10.52 2.27
C ILE A 185 -7.14 -9.22 1.95
N ALA A 186 -6.43 -8.27 1.34
CA ALA A 186 -7.03 -7.11 0.72
C ALA A 186 -7.29 -7.37 -0.78
N THR A 187 -8.33 -6.74 -1.33
CA THR A 187 -8.61 -6.74 -2.77
C THR A 187 -8.22 -5.40 -3.35
N ILE A 188 -7.45 -5.41 -4.44
CA ILE A 188 -7.12 -4.20 -5.21
C ILE A 188 -7.62 -4.35 -6.64
N THR A 189 -8.38 -3.36 -7.11
CA THR A 189 -8.89 -3.26 -8.47
C THR A 189 -8.26 -2.05 -9.14
N CYS A 190 -7.52 -2.27 -10.22
CA CYS A 190 -6.88 -1.21 -10.99
C CYS A 190 -7.70 -0.86 -12.22
N ASN A 191 -7.55 0.36 -12.75
CA ASN A 191 -8.13 0.74 -14.03
C ASN A 191 -7.45 0.10 -15.25
N LEU A 192 -6.24 -0.46 -15.06
CA LEU A 192 -5.48 -1.20 -16.06
C LEU A 192 -5.11 -2.58 -15.49
N ALA A 193 -5.24 -3.63 -16.30
CA ALA A 193 -4.93 -5.02 -15.94
C ALA A 193 -3.50 -5.25 -15.37
N SER A 194 -2.54 -4.40 -15.76
CA SER A 194 -1.19 -4.43 -15.21
C SER A 194 -1.16 -3.98 -13.75
N CYS A 195 -1.97 -3.00 -13.34
CA CYS A 195 -1.66 -2.15 -12.19
C CYS A 195 -0.26 -1.52 -12.31
N SER A 196 0.12 -1.10 -13.52
CA SER A 196 1.39 -0.42 -13.77
C SER A 196 1.45 0.98 -13.17
N ASN A 197 2.63 1.60 -13.17
CA ASN A 197 2.81 2.99 -12.76
C ASN A 197 1.76 3.92 -13.42
N SER A 198 1.22 4.85 -12.63
CA SER A 198 0.12 5.77 -12.93
C SER A 198 -1.27 5.13 -13.12
N SER A 199 -1.42 3.81 -12.95
CA SER A 199 -2.76 3.20 -12.89
C SER A 199 -3.49 3.74 -11.68
N THR A 200 -4.77 4.07 -11.85
CA THR A 200 -5.63 4.34 -10.70
C THR A 200 -6.08 3.01 -10.08
N TYR A 201 -6.37 3.00 -8.79
CA TYR A 201 -6.85 1.81 -8.11
C TYR A 201 -7.92 2.13 -7.06
N VAL A 202 -8.67 1.10 -6.70
CA VAL A 202 -9.49 0.99 -5.49
C VAL A 202 -8.98 -0.22 -4.71
N LEU A 203 -8.73 -0.07 -3.42
CA LEU A 203 -8.30 -1.13 -2.52
C LEU A 203 -9.25 -1.19 -1.34
N ASP A 204 -9.77 -2.39 -1.07
CA ASP A 204 -10.66 -2.68 0.03
C ASP A 204 -10.07 -3.77 0.92
N TYR A 205 -10.15 -3.55 2.22
CA TYR A 205 -9.69 -4.49 3.24
C TYR A 205 -10.55 -4.41 4.49
N ALA A 206 -10.75 -5.54 5.16
CA ALA A 206 -11.47 -5.62 6.42
C ALA A 206 -10.78 -6.60 7.38
N ALA A 207 -10.87 -6.30 8.66
CA ALA A 207 -10.35 -7.10 9.76
C ALA A 207 -11.11 -6.78 11.05
N HIS A 208 -10.76 -7.45 12.15
CA HIS A 208 -11.16 -7.06 13.50
C HIS A 208 -9.93 -6.72 14.35
N VAL A 209 -10.15 -5.86 15.34
CA VAL A 209 -9.19 -5.73 16.45
C VAL A 209 -9.14 -7.07 17.21
N PRO A 210 -7.96 -7.61 17.57
CA PRO A 210 -7.89 -8.88 18.30
C PRO A 210 -8.64 -8.83 19.65
N LEU A 211 -9.36 -9.89 20.02
CA LEU A 211 -10.29 -9.91 21.19
C LEU A 211 -9.68 -9.47 22.53
N LEU A 212 -8.36 -9.55 22.70
CA LEU A 212 -7.65 -9.20 23.94
C LEU A 212 -6.58 -8.12 23.72
N ASP A 213 -6.75 -7.30 22.69
CA ASP A 213 -5.82 -6.21 22.41
C ASP A 213 -5.77 -5.17 23.54
N ALA A 214 -4.57 -4.65 23.81
CA ALA A 214 -4.32 -3.72 24.91
C ALA A 214 -5.04 -2.37 24.76
N SER A 215 -5.51 -2.03 23.56
CA SER A 215 -6.34 -0.85 23.31
C SER A 215 -7.71 -0.90 23.97
N GLY A 216 -8.20 -2.09 24.34
CA GLY A 216 -9.54 -2.30 24.90
C GLY A 216 -10.66 -2.35 23.85
N PHE A 217 -10.33 -2.35 22.55
CA PHE A 217 -11.29 -2.44 21.44
C PHE A 217 -11.40 -3.84 20.84
N GLY A 218 -11.07 -4.89 21.59
CA GLY A 218 -11.09 -6.25 21.06
C GLY A 218 -12.43 -6.62 20.42
N GLY A 219 -12.35 -7.12 19.19
CA GLY A 219 -13.48 -7.52 18.35
C GLY A 219 -14.19 -6.38 17.64
N VAL A 220 -13.67 -5.15 17.65
CA VAL A 220 -14.23 -4.05 16.84
C VAL A 220 -13.88 -4.28 15.36
N PRO A 221 -14.87 -4.33 14.46
CA PRO A 221 -14.63 -4.28 13.02
C PRO A 221 -13.81 -3.07 12.58
N TYR A 222 -12.83 -3.34 11.73
CA TYR A 222 -11.97 -2.40 11.04
C TYR A 222 -12.16 -2.58 9.54
N ALA A 223 -12.32 -1.48 8.83
CA ALA A 223 -12.38 -1.49 7.37
C ALA A 223 -11.50 -0.37 6.81
N LEU A 224 -10.80 -0.66 5.71
CA LEU A 224 -9.92 0.25 4.99
C LEU A 224 -10.34 0.31 3.51
N HIS A 225 -10.58 1.52 3.03
CA HIS A 225 -10.89 1.82 1.63
C HIS A 225 -9.90 2.86 1.12
N LEU A 226 -9.07 2.49 0.15
CA LEU A 226 -8.10 3.39 -0.46
C LEU A 226 -8.39 3.54 -1.95
N VAL A 227 -8.45 4.77 -2.43
CA VAL A 227 -8.46 5.09 -3.85
C VAL A 227 -7.24 5.93 -4.17
N GLY A 228 -6.64 5.74 -5.34
CA GLY A 228 -5.48 6.55 -5.71
C GLY A 228 -4.74 6.05 -6.92
N THR A 229 -3.41 6.21 -6.93
CA THR A 229 -2.53 5.87 -8.04
C THR A 229 -1.31 5.05 -7.62
N VAL A 230 -0.97 4.09 -8.47
CA VAL A 230 0.27 3.32 -8.34
C VAL A 230 1.44 4.17 -8.82
N SER A 231 2.53 4.27 -8.06
CA SER A 231 3.80 4.82 -8.53
C SER A 231 4.94 3.82 -8.35
N SER A 232 6.01 3.95 -9.13
CA SER A 232 7.22 3.17 -8.89
C SER A 232 8.07 3.86 -7.83
N VAL A 233 8.61 3.12 -6.85
CA VAL A 233 9.73 3.64 -6.05
C VAL A 233 10.87 3.99 -7.03
N PRO A 234 11.38 5.24 -7.04
CA PRO A 234 12.55 5.55 -7.83
C PRO A 234 13.68 4.61 -7.43
N VAL A 235 14.14 3.78 -8.35
CA VAL A 235 15.27 2.90 -8.08
C VAL A 235 16.42 3.82 -7.65
N PRO A 236 17.04 3.62 -6.48
CA PRO A 236 18.05 4.53 -5.99
C PRO A 236 19.10 4.76 -7.07
N ALA A 237 19.55 6.00 -7.27
CA ALA A 237 20.56 6.33 -8.27
C ALA A 237 21.80 5.42 -8.18
N ALA A 238 22.06 4.88 -6.99
CA ALA A 238 23.04 3.84 -6.73
C ALA A 238 22.94 2.64 -7.69
N ALA A 239 21.75 2.11 -8.01
CA ALA A 239 21.63 0.98 -8.93
C ALA A 239 22.16 1.31 -10.34
N TRP A 240 21.89 2.52 -10.84
CA TRP A 240 22.45 3.02 -12.09
C TRP A 240 23.95 3.26 -12.01
N LEU A 241 24.44 3.79 -10.90
CA LEU A 241 25.88 3.98 -10.65
C LEU A 241 26.63 2.64 -10.55
N PHE A 242 26.03 1.63 -9.91
CA PHE A 242 26.60 0.28 -9.84
C PHE A 242 26.60 -0.38 -11.21
N GLY A 243 25.50 -0.29 -11.97
CA GLY A 243 25.43 -0.85 -13.33
C GLY A 243 26.44 -0.20 -14.28
N SER A 244 26.51 1.13 -14.30
CA SER A 244 27.48 1.87 -15.12
C SER A 244 28.93 1.67 -14.65
N GLY A 245 29.15 1.64 -13.34
CA GLY A 245 30.47 1.35 -12.74
C GLY A 245 30.99 -0.03 -13.12
N LEU A 246 30.14 -1.07 -13.06
CA LEU A 246 30.51 -2.43 -13.45
C LEU A 246 30.86 -2.52 -14.94
N LEU A 247 30.06 -1.90 -15.82
CA LEU A 247 30.36 -1.83 -17.25
C LEU A 247 31.70 -1.11 -17.52
N GLY A 248 31.97 -0.03 -16.78
CA GLY A 248 33.26 0.67 -16.83
C GLY A 248 34.43 -0.24 -16.45
N LEU A 249 34.29 -1.02 -15.37
CA LEU A 249 35.32 -1.97 -14.91
C LEU A 249 35.57 -3.09 -15.93
N VAL A 250 34.51 -3.64 -16.55
CA VAL A 250 34.64 -4.64 -17.63
C VAL A 250 35.37 -4.05 -18.83
N GLY A 251 35.09 -2.79 -19.20
CA GLY A 251 35.80 -2.08 -20.25
C GLY A 251 37.30 -1.94 -19.97
N VAL A 252 37.66 -1.56 -18.74
CA VAL A 252 39.07 -1.45 -18.31
C VAL A 252 39.77 -2.80 -18.31
N ALA A 253 39.12 -3.85 -17.81
CA ALA A 253 39.65 -5.20 -17.79
C ALA A 253 39.94 -5.73 -19.21
N ARG A 254 39.04 -5.46 -20.16
CA ARG A 254 39.23 -5.87 -21.56
C ARG A 254 40.39 -5.14 -22.24
N ARG A 255 40.58 -3.85 -21.94
CA ARG A 255 41.72 -3.07 -22.46
C ARG A 255 43.06 -3.67 -22.03
N ARG A 256 43.18 -4.10 -20.78
CA ARG A 256 44.41 -4.72 -20.24
C ARG A 256 44.76 -6.07 -20.87
N LYS A 257 43.81 -6.79 -21.47
CA LYS A 257 44.07 -8.08 -22.13
C LYS A 257 44.60 -7.94 -23.56
N ASN A 258 44.42 -6.76 -24.17
CA ASN A 258 44.81 -6.47 -25.55
C ASN A 258 46.05 -5.54 -25.65
N SER A 259 46.65 -5.18 -24.51
CA SER A 259 47.94 -4.47 -24.40
C SER A 259 48.97 -5.44 -23.81
#